data_AF-A0A1Y3SE08-F1
#
_entry.id   AF-A0A1Y3SE08-F1
#
_cell.length_a   1.000
_cell.length_b   1.000
_cell.length_c   1.000
_cell.angle_alpha   90.00
_cell.angle_beta   90.00
_cell.angle_gamma   90.00
#
_symmetry.space_group_name_H-M   'P 1'
#
loop_
_entity.id
_entity.type
_entity.pdbx_description
1 polymer ?
#
loop_
_entity_poly.entity_id
_entity_poly.type
_entity_poly.pdbx_seq_one_letter_code
_entity_poly.pdbx_strand_id
1 'polypeptide(L)'
;MKQVAVAALALLLALFLLPLVLVPQGEGELPVESGSLPIDRTVVTPGPSLDSARQVKVKLADGTVEAMAMDDYLWRVVAAEMPAAFEPEALKAQAVAARTYTFSKMERTTAAHPEADVCTDVNCCQAYRTQEDAAVSWGSNAQMYTEKIAAAVADTDGVAALYDGSPIQAVFFSSADGRTVDAVEVWGNSVPYLTGVDSPEGEEVPNYHSTVTVTAEECKTTLLAKYPGADLSGDPSGWFSNTVSNSAGGVSSVDVGGVTVSGQDLRTLFSLRSTSFTVTAGAEGVTFSVTGYGHGVGMSQYGANALAQEGKSYEEILKWYYTGVEVTQYTPEQS
;
A
#
# COMPACT_ATOMS: atom_id res chain seq x y z
N MET A 1 -6.98 40.91 -58.86
CA MET A 1 -6.77 39.72 -58.00
C MET A 1 -5.58 38.85 -58.40
N LYS A 2 -5.36 38.51 -59.67
CA LYS A 2 -4.21 37.66 -60.06
C LYS A 2 -2.82 38.28 -59.82
N GLN A 3 -2.63 39.59 -60.03
CA GLN A 3 -1.32 40.23 -59.83
C GLN A 3 -0.91 40.39 -58.35
N VAL A 4 -1.87 40.50 -57.43
CA VAL A 4 -1.61 40.56 -55.98
C VAL A 4 -1.25 39.19 -55.42
N ALA A 5 -1.85 38.12 -55.95
CA ALA A 5 -1.54 36.74 -55.54
C ALA A 5 -0.14 36.29 -56.00
N VAL A 6 0.31 36.70 -57.20
CA VAL A 6 1.67 36.41 -57.69
C VAL A 6 2.73 37.16 -56.88
N ALA A 7 2.47 38.42 -56.52
CA ALA A 7 3.38 39.20 -55.68
C ALA A 7 3.49 38.63 -54.25
N ALA A 8 2.38 38.17 -53.65
CA ALA A 8 2.38 37.54 -52.34
C ALA A 8 3.10 36.19 -52.32
N LEU A 9 2.96 35.37 -53.38
CA LEU A 9 3.65 34.08 -53.49
C LEU A 9 5.16 34.24 -53.72
N ALA A 10 5.57 35.26 -54.49
CA ALA A 10 6.97 35.59 -54.69
C ALA A 10 7.64 36.09 -53.39
N LEU A 11 6.92 36.87 -52.58
CA LEU A 11 7.41 37.34 -51.27
C LEU A 11 7.51 36.19 -50.24
N LEU A 12 6.58 35.24 -50.26
CA LEU A 12 6.61 34.04 -49.41
C LEU A 12 7.76 33.10 -49.77
N LEU A 13 8.01 32.88 -51.07
CA LEU A 13 9.16 32.08 -51.53
C LEU A 13 10.49 32.77 -51.21
N ALA A 14 10.57 34.10 -51.33
CA ALA A 14 11.76 34.84 -50.92
C ALA A 14 12.02 34.73 -49.41
N LEU A 15 10.99 34.84 -48.57
CA LEU A 15 11.12 34.73 -47.10
C LEU A 15 11.55 33.34 -46.61
N PHE A 16 11.18 32.26 -47.31
CA PHE A 16 11.54 30.90 -46.92
C PHE A 16 12.81 30.35 -47.59
N LEU A 17 13.20 30.86 -48.77
CA LEU A 17 14.37 30.36 -49.50
C LEU A 17 15.63 31.22 -49.36
N LEU A 18 15.52 32.52 -49.03
CA LEU A 18 16.71 33.35 -48.77
C LEU A 18 17.59 32.86 -47.60
N PRO A 19 17.05 32.32 -46.49
CA PRO A 19 17.88 31.79 -45.42
C PRO A 19 18.72 30.58 -45.84
N LEU A 20 18.34 29.84 -46.90
CA LEU A 20 19.11 28.67 -47.38
C LEU A 20 20.28 29.04 -48.29
N VAL A 21 20.29 30.24 -48.89
CA VAL A 21 21.34 30.66 -49.85
C VAL A 21 22.44 31.48 -49.17
N LEU A 22 22.17 32.02 -47.97
CA LEU A 22 23.10 32.90 -47.23
C LEU A 22 23.76 32.23 -46.01
N VAL A 23 23.51 30.94 -45.74
CA VAL A 23 24.27 30.18 -44.74
C VAL A 23 25.59 29.71 -45.35
N PRO A 24 26.75 30.17 -44.85
CA PRO A 24 28.05 29.67 -45.32
C PRO A 24 28.15 28.19 -44.98
N GLN A 25 28.41 27.33 -45.97
CA GLN A 25 28.87 25.96 -45.70
C GLN A 25 30.33 26.01 -45.27
N GLY A 26 30.55 26.42 -44.03
CA GLY A 26 31.82 26.30 -43.34
C GLY A 26 31.83 25.00 -42.55
N GLU A 27 32.70 24.07 -42.93
CA GLU A 27 33.14 22.97 -42.09
C GLU A 27 33.90 23.57 -40.90
N GLY A 28 33.16 23.89 -39.84
CA GLY A 28 33.70 24.28 -38.55
C GLY A 28 33.26 23.27 -37.52
N GLU A 29 34.17 22.37 -37.13
CA GLU A 29 34.05 21.56 -35.92
C GLU A 29 33.74 22.49 -34.75
N LEU A 30 32.50 22.41 -34.24
CA LEU A 30 32.16 23.02 -32.97
C LEU A 30 32.85 22.19 -31.87
N PRO A 31 33.53 22.84 -30.91
CA PRO A 31 34.19 22.12 -29.83
C PRO A 31 33.12 21.40 -29.02
N VAL A 32 33.26 20.08 -28.92
CA VAL A 32 32.50 19.26 -27.99
C VAL A 32 32.89 19.71 -26.59
N GLU A 33 32.04 20.49 -25.93
CA GLU A 33 32.15 20.69 -24.48
C GLU A 33 31.99 19.31 -23.82
N SER A 34 33.13 18.73 -23.44
CA SER A 34 33.19 17.58 -22.55
C SER A 34 32.84 18.03 -21.14
N GLY A 35 31.56 18.31 -20.90
CA GLY A 35 30.98 18.33 -19.57
C GLY A 35 30.72 16.91 -19.11
N SER A 36 31.77 16.15 -18.80
CA SER A 36 31.62 14.88 -18.09
C SER A 36 31.22 15.21 -16.65
N LEU A 37 29.92 15.26 -16.38
CA LEU A 37 29.45 14.91 -15.05
C LEU A 37 29.94 13.48 -14.79
N PRO A 38 30.59 13.18 -13.64
CA PRO A 38 30.80 11.80 -13.26
C PRO A 38 29.42 11.24 -12.92
N ILE A 39 28.71 10.75 -13.93
CA ILE A 39 27.78 9.66 -13.68
C ILE A 39 28.70 8.48 -13.45
N ASP A 40 29.08 8.30 -12.19
CA ASP A 40 29.54 7.02 -11.70
C ASP A 40 28.36 6.08 -11.90
N ARG A 41 28.23 5.52 -13.11
CA ARG A 41 27.47 4.31 -13.32
C ARG A 41 28.33 3.25 -12.64
N THR A 42 28.24 3.19 -11.31
CA THR A 42 28.48 1.95 -10.60
C THR A 42 27.53 0.95 -11.25
N VAL A 43 28.08 0.18 -12.18
CA VAL A 43 27.54 -1.13 -12.50
C VAL A 43 27.61 -1.86 -11.18
N VAL A 44 26.53 -1.80 -10.41
CA VAL A 44 26.35 -2.65 -9.24
C VAL A 44 26.37 -4.05 -9.82
N THR A 45 27.53 -4.68 -9.73
CA THR A 45 27.62 -6.12 -9.95
C THR A 45 26.76 -6.68 -8.84
N PRO A 46 25.67 -7.43 -9.14
CA PRO A 46 24.84 -7.98 -8.09
C PRO A 46 25.77 -8.74 -7.14
N GLY A 47 25.73 -8.38 -5.86
CA GLY A 47 26.27 -9.25 -4.84
C GLY A 47 25.66 -10.65 -4.99
N PRO A 48 26.25 -11.70 -4.41
CA PRO A 48 25.55 -12.99 -4.34
C PRO A 48 24.16 -12.75 -3.74
N SER A 49 23.11 -13.16 -4.45
CA SER A 49 21.73 -12.95 -3.98
C SER A 49 21.56 -13.59 -2.61
N LEU A 50 21.02 -12.86 -1.64
CA LEU A 50 20.87 -13.34 -0.27
C LEU A 50 19.66 -14.23 -0.14
N ASP A 51 18.49 -13.76 -0.59
CA ASP A 51 17.26 -14.54 -0.53
C ASP A 51 16.47 -14.57 -1.84
N SER A 52 16.82 -13.77 -2.85
CA SER A 52 16.08 -13.66 -4.11
C SER A 52 15.74 -15.02 -4.74
N ALA A 53 16.69 -15.96 -4.79
CA ALA A 53 16.50 -17.29 -5.38
C ALA A 53 15.79 -18.31 -4.46
N ARG A 54 15.51 -17.96 -3.20
CA ARG A 54 14.83 -18.84 -2.24
C ARG A 54 13.44 -19.16 -2.76
N GLN A 55 13.08 -20.44 -2.73
CA GLN A 55 11.77 -20.88 -3.16
C GLN A 55 10.72 -20.61 -2.09
N VAL A 56 9.62 -20.00 -2.50
CA VAL A 56 8.41 -19.77 -1.70
C VAL A 56 7.28 -20.59 -2.30
N LYS A 57 6.63 -21.43 -1.50
CA LYS A 57 5.41 -22.15 -1.89
C LYS A 57 4.20 -21.28 -1.64
N VAL A 58 3.49 -20.91 -2.70
CA VAL A 58 2.34 -20.01 -2.67
C VAL A 58 1.09 -20.79 -3.06
N LYS A 59 0.10 -20.81 -2.17
CA LYS A 59 -1.24 -21.31 -2.50
C LYS A 59 -2.02 -20.22 -3.26
N LEU A 60 -2.36 -20.50 -4.51
CA LEU A 60 -3.12 -19.61 -5.39
C LEU A 60 -4.63 -19.66 -5.13
N ALA A 61 -5.36 -18.71 -5.71
CA ALA A 61 -6.80 -18.56 -5.53
C ALA A 61 -7.62 -19.76 -6.04
N ASP A 62 -7.10 -20.51 -7.02
CA ASP A 62 -7.72 -21.75 -7.54
C ASP A 62 -7.43 -22.98 -6.66
N GLY A 63 -6.65 -22.80 -5.58
CA GLY A 63 -6.28 -23.84 -4.63
C GLY A 63 -4.99 -24.60 -4.97
N THR A 64 -4.36 -24.31 -6.12
CA THR A 64 -3.07 -24.90 -6.48
C THR A 64 -1.93 -24.33 -5.63
N VAL A 65 -0.82 -25.07 -5.52
CA VAL A 65 0.40 -24.61 -4.83
C VAL A 65 1.53 -24.54 -5.85
N GLU A 66 2.11 -23.36 -6.00
CA GLU A 66 3.25 -23.11 -6.89
C GLU A 66 4.49 -22.73 -6.08
N ALA A 67 5.65 -23.23 -6.49
CA ALA A 67 6.94 -22.77 -5.98
C ALA A 67 7.51 -21.70 -6.93
N MET A 68 7.89 -20.56 -6.38
CA MET A 68 8.52 -19.46 -7.13
C MET A 68 9.66 -18.83 -6.34
N ALA A 69 10.55 -18.12 -7.04
CA ALA A 69 11.62 -17.37 -6.41
C ALA A 69 11.06 -16.23 -5.55
N MET A 70 11.76 -15.87 -4.47
CA MET A 70 11.35 -14.85 -3.51
C MET A 70 11.21 -13.48 -4.18
N ASP A 71 12.12 -13.13 -5.09
CA ASP A 71 12.05 -11.87 -5.85
C ASP A 71 10.78 -11.78 -6.71
N ASP A 72 10.46 -12.84 -7.45
CA ASP A 72 9.25 -12.95 -8.26
C ASP A 72 7.99 -12.85 -7.38
N TYR A 73 7.99 -13.55 -6.24
CA TYR A 73 6.88 -13.49 -5.28
C TYR A 73 6.71 -12.08 -4.70
N LEU A 74 7.78 -11.47 -4.22
CA LEU A 74 7.73 -10.14 -3.60
C LEU A 74 7.35 -9.06 -4.61
N TRP A 75 7.81 -9.17 -5.86
CA TRP A 75 7.36 -8.26 -6.92
C TRP A 75 5.83 -8.32 -7.05
N ARG A 76 5.25 -9.52 -7.05
CA ARG A 76 3.79 -9.73 -7.19
C ARG A 76 3.02 -9.18 -5.99
N VAL A 77 3.56 -9.34 -4.78
CA VAL A 77 2.98 -8.76 -3.55
C VAL A 77 3.05 -7.24 -3.58
N VAL A 78 4.23 -6.65 -3.78
CA VAL A 78 4.41 -5.19 -3.78
C VAL A 78 3.53 -4.54 -4.84
N ALA A 79 3.46 -5.14 -6.03
CA ALA A 79 2.60 -4.66 -7.09
C ALA A 79 1.11 -4.69 -6.69
N ALA A 80 0.66 -5.73 -5.98
CA ALA A 80 -0.72 -5.85 -5.54
C ALA A 80 -1.08 -4.94 -4.35
N GLU A 81 -0.14 -4.71 -3.45
CA GLU A 81 -0.37 -4.02 -2.18
C GLU A 81 -0.21 -2.50 -2.28
N MET A 82 0.76 -2.02 -3.05
CA MET A 82 1.14 -0.61 -3.05
C MET A 82 1.03 -0.01 -4.47
N PRO A 83 0.47 1.21 -4.62
CA PRO A 83 0.47 1.89 -5.92
C PRO A 83 1.91 2.07 -6.43
N ALA A 84 2.21 1.60 -7.64
CA ALA A 84 3.56 1.68 -8.21
C ALA A 84 4.08 3.12 -8.42
N ALA A 85 3.17 4.09 -8.40
CA ALA A 85 3.50 5.50 -8.44
C ALA A 85 4.19 6.00 -7.15
N PHE A 86 4.02 5.32 -6.01
CA PHE A 86 4.58 5.70 -4.72
C PHE A 86 6.11 5.82 -4.75
N GLU A 87 6.66 6.58 -3.81
CA GLU A 87 8.09 6.84 -3.73
C GLU A 87 8.91 5.54 -3.63
N PRO A 88 10.11 5.50 -4.25
CA PRO A 88 10.97 4.31 -4.19
C PRO A 88 11.22 3.79 -2.78
N GLU A 89 11.43 4.68 -1.80
CA GLU A 89 11.67 4.29 -0.40
C GLU A 89 10.43 3.67 0.27
N ALA A 90 9.22 4.09 -0.12
CA ALA A 90 7.99 3.45 0.33
C ALA A 90 7.82 2.04 -0.27
N LEU A 91 8.14 1.88 -1.56
CA LEU A 91 8.13 0.55 -2.22
C LEU A 91 9.17 -0.39 -1.61
N LYS A 92 10.35 0.11 -1.25
CA LYS A 92 11.37 -0.66 -0.52
C LYS A 92 10.88 -1.06 0.87
N ALA A 93 10.25 -0.16 1.61
CA ALA A 93 9.67 -0.48 2.91
C ALA A 93 8.60 -1.58 2.80
N GLN A 94 7.74 -1.49 1.78
CA GLN A 94 6.75 -2.54 1.48
C GLN A 94 7.39 -3.87 1.10
N ALA A 95 8.48 -3.88 0.32
CA ALA A 95 9.19 -5.09 -0.05
C ALA A 95 9.79 -5.79 1.19
N VAL A 96 10.43 -5.03 2.08
CA VAL A 96 10.97 -5.56 3.34
C VAL A 96 9.86 -6.05 4.28
N ALA A 97 8.76 -5.31 4.41
CA ALA A 97 7.62 -5.73 5.22
C ALA A 97 7.00 -7.04 4.67
N ALA A 98 6.81 -7.12 3.36
CA ALA A 98 6.30 -8.32 2.70
C ALA A 98 7.22 -9.53 2.94
N ARG A 99 8.53 -9.37 2.68
CA ARG A 99 9.55 -10.41 2.92
C ARG A 99 9.59 -10.87 4.36
N THR A 100 9.57 -9.93 5.30
CA THR A 100 9.59 -10.22 6.74
C THR A 100 8.36 -11.03 7.16
N TYR A 101 7.18 -10.63 6.69
CA TYR A 101 5.94 -11.35 6.94
C TYR A 101 5.98 -12.78 6.37
N THR A 102 6.52 -12.95 5.16
CA THR A 102 6.71 -14.28 4.55
C THR A 102 7.61 -15.16 5.40
N PHE A 103 8.73 -14.64 5.89
CA PHE A 103 9.59 -15.39 6.82
C PHE A 103 8.88 -15.74 8.12
N SER A 104 8.16 -14.79 8.73
CA SER A 104 7.37 -15.03 9.93
C SER A 104 6.31 -16.13 9.73
N LYS A 105 5.71 -16.21 8.54
CA LYS A 105 4.76 -17.29 8.18
C LYS A 105 5.45 -18.64 7.95
N MET A 106 6.64 -18.65 7.35
CA MET A 106 7.41 -19.89 7.16
C MET A 106 7.81 -20.55 8.48
N GLU A 107 7.94 -19.80 9.57
CA GLU A 107 8.21 -20.35 10.90
C GLU A 107 7.04 -21.17 11.47
N ARG A 108 5.83 -21.03 10.92
CA ARG A 108 4.61 -21.67 11.44
C ARG A 108 3.69 -22.14 10.32
N THR A 109 3.55 -23.45 10.16
CA THR A 109 2.53 -24.02 9.27
C THR A 109 1.12 -23.65 9.75
N THR A 110 0.30 -23.10 8.85
CA THR A 110 -1.09 -22.74 9.16
C THR A 110 -2.06 -23.79 8.61
N ALA A 111 -3.20 -23.98 9.28
CA ALA A 111 -4.23 -24.91 8.81
C ALA A 111 -4.92 -24.45 7.50
N ALA A 112 -4.84 -23.15 7.17
CA ALA A 112 -5.46 -22.59 5.97
C ALA A 112 -4.74 -23.01 4.68
N HIS A 113 -3.44 -23.30 4.78
CA HIS A 113 -2.58 -23.69 3.66
C HIS A 113 -1.44 -24.61 4.14
N PRO A 114 -1.75 -25.84 4.61
CA PRO A 114 -0.76 -26.71 5.28
C PRO A 114 0.40 -27.15 4.38
N GLU A 115 0.24 -27.05 3.06
CA GLU A 115 1.26 -27.44 2.07
C GLU A 115 1.99 -26.24 1.44
N ALA A 116 1.67 -25.00 1.86
CA ALA A 116 2.25 -23.78 1.33
C ALA A 116 2.75 -22.86 2.45
N ASP A 117 3.76 -22.05 2.13
CA ASP A 117 4.35 -21.08 3.06
C ASP A 117 3.40 -19.89 3.26
N VAL A 118 2.74 -19.47 2.18
CA VAL A 118 1.82 -18.32 2.12
C VAL A 118 0.69 -18.58 1.12
N CYS A 119 -0.34 -17.74 1.11
CA CYS A 119 -1.43 -17.80 0.12
C CYS A 119 -1.79 -16.43 -0.45
N THR A 120 -2.53 -16.42 -1.55
CA THR A 120 -2.96 -15.18 -2.24
C THR A 120 -4.26 -14.57 -1.70
N ASP A 121 -4.84 -15.12 -0.64
CA ASP A 121 -5.99 -14.52 0.06
C ASP A 121 -5.49 -13.42 1.00
N VAL A 122 -5.84 -12.17 0.71
CA VAL A 122 -5.49 -10.99 1.51
C VAL A 122 -6.06 -11.03 2.94
N ASN A 123 -7.13 -11.78 3.18
CA ASN A 123 -7.67 -11.95 4.54
C ASN A 123 -6.86 -12.97 5.37
N CYS A 124 -5.99 -13.75 4.72
CA CYS A 124 -5.16 -14.76 5.37
C CYS A 124 -3.68 -14.39 5.40
N CYS A 125 -3.17 -13.90 4.26
CA CYS A 125 -1.77 -13.52 4.06
C CYS A 125 -1.70 -12.12 3.43
N GLN A 126 -1.43 -12.03 2.13
CA GLN A 126 -1.12 -10.78 1.44
C GLN A 126 -1.78 -10.77 0.07
N ALA A 127 -2.06 -9.57 -0.43
CA ALA A 127 -2.51 -9.36 -1.78
C ALA A 127 -1.43 -9.84 -2.76
N TYR A 128 -1.90 -10.31 -3.91
CA TYR A 128 -1.06 -10.91 -4.91
C TYR A 128 -1.69 -10.69 -6.28
N ARG A 129 -0.87 -10.38 -7.27
CA ARG A 129 -1.31 -10.26 -8.66
C ARG A 129 -0.22 -10.70 -9.62
N THR A 130 -0.63 -11.09 -10.82
CA THR A 130 0.30 -11.48 -11.88
C THR A 130 0.98 -10.25 -12.50
N GLN A 131 2.11 -10.45 -13.19
CA GLN A 131 2.77 -9.37 -13.92
C GLN A 131 1.91 -8.88 -15.09
N GLU A 132 1.18 -9.79 -15.72
CA GLU A 132 0.27 -9.52 -16.82
C GLU A 132 -0.89 -8.61 -16.37
N ASP A 133 -1.56 -8.95 -15.26
CA ASP A 133 -2.65 -8.15 -14.71
C ASP A 133 -2.16 -6.75 -14.29
N ALA A 134 -0.98 -6.69 -13.68
CA ALA A 134 -0.33 -5.43 -13.33
C ALA A 134 -0.07 -4.58 -14.57
N ALA A 135 0.55 -5.14 -15.61
CA ALA A 135 0.87 -4.45 -16.85
C ALA A 135 -0.40 -3.92 -17.56
N VAL A 136 -1.46 -4.72 -17.61
CA VAL A 136 -2.76 -4.29 -18.14
C VAL A 136 -3.30 -3.11 -17.34
N SER A 137 -3.25 -3.16 -16.01
CA SER A 137 -3.74 -2.07 -15.14
C SER A 137 -2.96 -0.77 -15.29
N TRP A 138 -1.66 -0.86 -15.57
CA TRP A 138 -0.76 0.30 -15.66
C TRP A 138 -0.70 0.93 -17.06
N GLY A 139 -1.16 0.22 -18.10
CA GLY A 139 -1.18 0.71 -19.47
C GLY A 139 0.20 1.15 -19.95
N SER A 140 0.32 2.39 -20.43
CA SER A 140 1.59 2.92 -20.96
C SER A 140 2.72 3.00 -19.93
N ASN A 141 2.39 3.00 -18.62
CA ASN A 141 3.38 3.06 -17.55
C ASN A 141 3.89 1.68 -17.13
N ALA A 142 3.40 0.59 -17.75
CA ALA A 142 3.69 -0.78 -17.32
C ALA A 142 5.19 -1.06 -17.19
N GLN A 143 5.98 -0.73 -18.22
CA GLN A 143 7.43 -0.96 -18.18
C GLN A 143 8.10 -0.21 -17.02
N MET A 144 7.81 1.10 -16.90
CA MET A 144 8.39 1.94 -15.85
C MET A 144 8.07 1.43 -14.44
N TYR A 145 6.81 1.05 -14.20
CA TYR A 145 6.38 0.54 -12.90
C TYR A 145 6.90 -0.87 -12.61
N THR A 146 6.99 -1.73 -13.63
CA THR A 146 7.63 -3.04 -13.48
C THR A 146 9.08 -2.91 -13.05
N GLU A 147 9.85 -2.06 -13.73
CA GLU A 147 11.27 -1.83 -13.43
C GLU A 147 11.45 -1.18 -12.05
N LYS A 148 10.58 -0.23 -11.68
CA LYS A 148 10.62 0.45 -10.38
C LYS A 148 10.39 -0.51 -9.20
N ILE A 149 9.40 -1.41 -9.32
CA ILE A 149 9.15 -2.42 -8.28
C ILE A 149 10.26 -3.46 -8.24
N ALA A 150 10.75 -3.91 -9.39
CA ALA A 150 11.88 -4.83 -9.45
C ALA A 150 13.13 -4.25 -8.77
N ALA A 151 13.43 -2.97 -9.00
CA ALA A 151 14.51 -2.27 -8.32
C ALA A 151 14.29 -2.22 -6.79
N ALA A 152 13.09 -1.90 -6.31
CA ALA A 152 12.81 -1.87 -4.88
C ALA A 152 12.98 -3.24 -4.19
N VAL A 153 12.58 -4.33 -4.87
CA VAL A 153 12.77 -5.70 -4.37
C VAL A 153 14.24 -6.09 -4.36
N ALA A 154 14.98 -5.78 -5.44
CA ALA A 154 16.40 -6.09 -5.57
C ALA A 154 17.29 -5.28 -4.62
N ASP A 155 17.03 -3.98 -4.46
CA ASP A 155 17.76 -3.08 -3.56
C ASP A 155 17.59 -3.47 -2.08
N THR A 156 16.60 -4.31 -1.76
CA THR A 156 16.31 -4.80 -0.41
C THR A 156 16.50 -6.30 -0.27
N ASP A 157 17.22 -6.94 -1.20
CA ASP A 157 17.50 -8.39 -1.17
C ASP A 157 18.05 -8.83 0.19
N GLY A 158 17.44 -9.86 0.77
CA GLY A 158 17.77 -10.39 2.09
C GLY A 158 17.49 -9.48 3.30
N VAL A 159 16.95 -8.27 3.14
CA VAL A 159 16.69 -7.35 4.27
C VAL A 159 15.32 -7.64 4.91
N ALA A 160 15.28 -7.81 6.23
CA ALA A 160 14.08 -8.03 7.02
C ALA A 160 14.02 -7.11 8.25
N ALA A 161 12.81 -6.91 8.79
CA ALA A 161 12.59 -6.27 10.08
C ALA A 161 12.55 -7.32 11.20
N LEU A 162 13.46 -7.21 12.16
CA LEU A 162 13.64 -8.20 13.23
C LEU A 162 13.36 -7.58 14.59
N TYR A 163 12.78 -8.37 15.49
CA TYR A 163 12.66 -8.04 16.91
C TYR A 163 13.22 -9.22 17.71
N ASP A 164 14.18 -8.95 18.60
CA ASP A 164 14.96 -9.97 19.31
C ASP A 164 15.58 -11.04 18.38
N GLY A 165 16.01 -10.63 17.19
CA GLY A 165 16.64 -11.50 16.19
C GLY A 165 15.68 -12.35 15.36
N SER A 166 14.37 -12.29 15.61
CA SER A 166 13.35 -13.02 14.83
C SER A 166 12.55 -12.09 13.91
N PRO A 167 12.15 -12.55 12.71
CA PRO A 167 11.25 -11.82 11.83
C PRO A 167 9.94 -11.43 12.53
N ILE A 168 9.59 -10.15 12.43
CA ILE A 168 8.34 -9.67 13.01
C ILE A 168 7.12 -10.09 12.19
N GLN A 169 5.94 -10.02 12.80
CA GLN A 169 4.67 -9.99 12.05
C GLN A 169 4.50 -8.60 11.43
N ALA A 170 5.20 -8.34 10.32
CA ALA A 170 5.21 -7.07 9.59
C ALA A 170 3.88 -6.80 8.87
N VAL A 171 2.82 -6.59 9.64
CA VAL A 171 1.50 -6.22 9.12
C VAL A 171 1.50 -4.78 8.63
N PHE A 172 0.67 -4.52 7.63
CA PHE A 172 0.53 -3.21 7.01
C PHE A 172 -0.89 -3.06 6.46
N PHE A 173 -1.28 -1.81 6.21
CA PHE A 173 -2.63 -1.47 5.76
C PHE A 173 -2.60 -0.18 4.94
N SER A 174 -3.72 0.18 4.30
CA SER A 174 -3.74 1.27 3.34
C SER A 174 -3.50 2.65 3.97
N SER A 175 -4.34 3.08 4.91
CA SER A 175 -4.25 4.43 5.49
C SER A 175 -4.84 4.48 6.90
N ALA A 176 -4.18 5.23 7.77
CA ALA A 176 -4.56 5.53 9.14
C ALA A 176 -5.34 6.84 9.22
N ASP A 177 -6.10 7.03 10.30
CA ASP A 177 -6.70 8.32 10.64
C ASP A 177 -5.72 9.10 11.55
N GLY A 178 -4.60 9.52 10.97
CA GLY A 178 -3.52 10.23 11.67
C GLY A 178 -2.68 9.40 12.66
N ARG A 179 -3.15 8.22 13.08
CA ARG A 179 -2.42 7.32 14.00
C ARG A 179 -2.72 5.84 13.78
N THR A 180 -1.71 5.00 13.98
CA THR A 180 -1.85 3.54 14.01
C THR A 180 -2.32 3.05 15.38
N VAL A 181 -2.84 1.83 15.44
CA VAL A 181 -3.49 1.20 16.60
C VAL A 181 -2.58 0.14 17.22
N ASP A 182 -2.62 -0.01 18.53
CA ASP A 182 -1.93 -1.11 19.22
C ASP A 182 -2.50 -2.47 18.82
N ALA A 183 -1.63 -3.45 18.58
CA ALA A 183 -2.06 -4.82 18.20
C ALA A 183 -2.99 -5.47 19.25
N VAL A 184 -2.84 -5.15 20.54
CA VAL A 184 -3.69 -5.69 21.61
C VAL A 184 -5.15 -5.25 21.46
N GLU A 185 -5.41 -4.08 20.89
CA GLU A 185 -6.76 -3.54 20.72
C GLU A 185 -7.48 -4.17 19.53
N VAL A 186 -6.74 -4.77 18.59
CA VAL A 186 -7.30 -5.43 17.40
C VAL A 186 -7.32 -6.96 17.55
N TRP A 187 -6.30 -7.54 18.19
CA TRP A 187 -6.11 -9.00 18.28
C TRP A 187 -6.01 -9.56 19.70
N GLY A 188 -6.17 -8.72 20.73
CA GLY A 188 -6.24 -9.14 22.13
C GLY A 188 -4.90 -9.55 22.76
N ASN A 189 -3.78 -9.49 22.02
CA ASN A 189 -2.46 -9.84 22.52
C ASN A 189 -1.48 -8.68 22.30
N SER A 190 -0.70 -8.35 23.32
CA SER A 190 0.36 -7.34 23.21
C SER A 190 1.47 -7.85 22.30
N VAL A 191 1.87 -7.04 21.32
CA VAL A 191 2.99 -7.31 20.43
C VAL A 191 3.94 -6.10 20.51
N PRO A 192 5.14 -6.25 21.11
CA PRO A 192 5.99 -5.10 21.49
C PRO A 192 6.34 -4.12 20.36
N TYR A 193 6.45 -4.62 19.13
CA TYR A 193 6.77 -3.84 17.95
C TYR A 193 5.56 -3.31 17.18
N LEU A 194 4.32 -3.66 17.58
CA LEU A 194 3.08 -3.18 16.97
C LEU A 194 2.32 -2.29 17.94
N THR A 195 2.91 -1.14 18.21
CA THR A 195 2.32 -0.08 19.02
C THR A 195 1.85 1.08 18.15
N GLY A 196 0.86 1.82 18.62
CA GLY A 196 0.31 2.97 17.92
C GLY A 196 1.34 4.10 17.79
N VAL A 197 1.56 4.57 16.56
CA VAL A 197 2.44 5.70 16.20
C VAL A 197 1.70 6.67 15.30
N ASP A 198 2.13 7.92 15.25
CA ASP A 198 1.56 8.91 14.33
C ASP A 198 1.82 8.52 12.87
N SER A 199 0.90 8.89 11.98
CA SER A 199 0.97 8.55 10.56
C SER A 199 0.60 9.80 9.73
N PRO A 200 1.50 10.32 8.87
CA PRO A 200 1.39 11.67 8.32
C PRO A 200 0.52 11.81 7.06
N GLU A 201 -0.10 10.74 6.57
CA GLU A 201 -1.00 10.80 5.42
C GLU A 201 -2.24 11.67 5.67
N GLY A 202 -2.83 12.18 4.60
CA GLY A 202 -4.02 13.02 4.65
C GLY A 202 -4.94 12.88 3.43
N GLU A 203 -5.48 14.01 2.99
CA GLU A 203 -6.52 14.11 1.94
C GLU A 203 -6.08 13.60 0.55
N GLU A 204 -4.77 13.40 0.34
CA GLU A 204 -4.24 12.78 -0.88
C GLU A 204 -4.61 11.30 -0.99
N VAL A 205 -5.00 10.66 0.12
CA VAL A 205 -5.47 9.27 0.14
C VAL A 205 -6.81 9.19 -0.62
N PRO A 206 -6.93 8.36 -1.67
CA PRO A 206 -8.19 8.18 -2.37
C PRO A 206 -9.31 7.69 -1.45
N ASN A 207 -10.42 8.44 -1.47
CA ASN A 207 -11.59 8.22 -0.64
C ASN A 207 -11.26 8.24 0.88
N TYR A 208 -10.24 9.02 1.30
CA TYR A 208 -9.76 9.07 2.69
C TYR A 208 -10.90 9.17 3.70
N HIS A 209 -11.83 10.08 3.43
CA HIS A 209 -13.13 10.15 4.06
C HIS A 209 -14.17 9.47 3.16
N SER A 210 -14.93 8.55 3.73
CA SER A 210 -15.98 7.80 3.04
C SER A 210 -17.24 7.76 3.89
N THR A 211 -18.36 7.42 3.26
CA THR A 211 -19.65 7.34 3.95
C THR A 211 -20.42 6.12 3.48
N VAL A 212 -21.02 5.42 4.44
CA VAL A 212 -21.98 4.33 4.19
C VAL A 212 -23.29 4.72 4.83
N THR A 213 -24.34 4.82 4.04
CA THR A 213 -25.70 5.09 4.52
C THR A 213 -26.59 3.91 4.20
N VAL A 214 -27.25 3.38 5.23
CA VAL A 214 -28.22 2.29 5.14
C VAL A 214 -29.56 2.75 5.69
N THR A 215 -30.64 2.11 5.26
CA THR A 215 -31.95 2.37 5.88
C THR A 215 -31.97 1.88 7.33
N ALA A 216 -32.84 2.45 8.16
CA ALA A 216 -33.01 1.98 9.54
C ALA A 216 -33.39 0.49 9.60
N GLU A 217 -34.25 0.04 8.69
CA GLU A 217 -34.68 -1.37 8.63
C GLU A 217 -33.55 -2.32 8.22
N GLU A 218 -32.72 -1.92 7.28
CA GLU A 218 -31.52 -2.67 6.89
C GLU A 218 -30.52 -2.75 8.03
N CYS A 219 -30.24 -1.63 8.71
CA CYS A 219 -29.36 -1.59 9.87
C CYS A 219 -29.85 -2.53 10.97
N LYS A 220 -31.14 -2.46 11.29
CA LYS A 220 -31.81 -3.33 12.26
C LYS A 220 -31.71 -4.80 11.88
N THR A 221 -32.03 -5.15 10.64
CA THR A 221 -31.99 -6.53 10.16
C THR A 221 -30.59 -7.10 10.26
N THR A 222 -29.58 -6.36 9.78
CA THR A 222 -28.17 -6.75 9.82
C THR A 222 -27.66 -6.93 11.25
N LEU A 223 -27.98 -5.99 12.15
CA LEU A 223 -27.57 -6.06 13.55
C LEU A 223 -28.24 -7.22 14.29
N LEU A 224 -29.55 -7.40 14.15
CA LEU A 224 -30.28 -8.46 14.86
C LEU A 224 -29.91 -9.87 14.37
N ALA A 225 -29.42 -10.01 13.12
CA ALA A 225 -28.91 -11.28 12.63
C ALA A 225 -27.69 -11.79 13.44
N LYS A 226 -26.86 -10.87 13.96
CA LYS A 226 -25.68 -11.21 14.77
C LYS A 226 -25.87 -10.98 16.27
N TYR A 227 -26.65 -9.97 16.64
CA TYR A 227 -26.96 -9.55 18.01
C TYR A 227 -28.47 -9.57 18.25
N PRO A 228 -29.10 -10.76 18.33
CA PRO A 228 -30.56 -10.88 18.50
C PRO A 228 -31.09 -10.31 19.83
N GLY A 229 -30.20 -10.00 20.78
CA GLY A 229 -30.55 -9.39 22.07
C GLY A 229 -30.60 -7.85 22.07
N ALA A 230 -30.24 -7.18 20.98
CA ALA A 230 -30.30 -5.71 20.89
C ALA A 230 -31.76 -5.24 20.76
N ASP A 231 -32.16 -4.23 21.54
CA ASP A 231 -33.46 -3.58 21.41
C ASP A 231 -33.39 -2.41 20.41
N LEU A 232 -33.84 -2.69 19.18
CA LEU A 232 -33.94 -1.72 18.08
C LEU A 232 -35.42 -1.48 17.70
N SER A 233 -36.33 -1.54 18.68
CA SER A 233 -37.76 -1.30 18.48
C SER A 233 -38.16 0.19 18.51
N GLY A 234 -37.36 1.02 19.19
CA GLY A 234 -37.55 2.46 19.33
C GLY A 234 -36.97 3.29 18.17
N ASP A 235 -36.95 4.61 18.36
CA ASP A 235 -36.44 5.58 17.38
C ASP A 235 -34.94 5.32 17.06
N PRO A 236 -34.54 5.29 15.78
CA PRO A 236 -33.15 5.04 15.38
C PRO A 236 -32.12 5.98 16.01
N SER A 237 -32.49 7.23 16.31
CA SER A 237 -31.58 8.19 16.94
C SER A 237 -31.08 7.77 18.32
N GLY A 238 -31.77 6.83 18.98
CA GLY A 238 -31.35 6.25 20.25
C GLY A 238 -30.66 4.90 20.15
N TRP A 239 -30.43 4.36 18.94
CA TRP A 239 -29.89 3.01 18.78
C TRP A 239 -28.43 2.88 19.19
N PHE A 240 -27.61 3.92 18.97
CA PHE A 240 -26.17 3.91 19.23
C PHE A 240 -25.85 4.82 20.42
N SER A 241 -25.07 4.31 21.38
CA SER A 241 -24.67 5.07 22.58
C SER A 241 -23.34 4.54 23.14
N ASN A 242 -22.77 5.28 24.10
CA ASN A 242 -21.58 4.85 24.86
C ASN A 242 -20.39 4.38 23.99
N THR A 243 -20.09 5.10 22.90
CA THR A 243 -18.92 4.80 22.06
C THR A 243 -17.63 4.88 22.89
N VAL A 244 -16.83 3.82 22.83
CA VAL A 244 -15.51 3.73 23.45
C VAL A 244 -14.46 3.78 22.34
N SER A 245 -13.52 4.73 22.44
CA SER A 245 -12.42 4.88 21.49
C SER A 245 -11.23 3.98 21.83
N ASN A 246 -10.49 3.55 20.80
CA ASN A 246 -9.17 2.91 20.91
C ASN A 246 -8.05 3.97 21.02
N SER A 247 -6.79 3.52 21.13
CA SER A 247 -5.60 4.37 21.24
C SER A 247 -5.39 5.37 20.08
N ALA A 248 -5.96 5.09 18.91
CA ALA A 248 -5.91 5.95 17.73
C ALA A 248 -7.17 6.82 17.55
N GLY A 249 -8.12 6.81 18.50
CA GLY A 249 -9.35 7.59 18.43
C GLY A 249 -10.50 6.92 17.65
N GLY A 250 -10.25 5.80 16.97
CA GLY A 250 -11.28 5.01 16.30
C GLY A 250 -12.17 4.23 17.27
N VAL A 251 -13.25 3.61 16.78
CA VAL A 251 -14.23 2.90 17.61
C VAL A 251 -13.69 1.53 18.02
N SER A 252 -13.47 1.35 19.33
CA SER A 252 -13.22 0.04 19.94
C SER A 252 -14.53 -0.72 20.12
N SER A 253 -15.52 -0.08 20.75
CA SER A 253 -16.87 -0.62 20.92
C SER A 253 -17.92 0.50 20.99
N VAL A 254 -19.18 0.11 20.79
CA VAL A 254 -20.36 0.99 20.93
C VAL A 254 -21.53 0.15 21.41
N ASP A 255 -22.38 0.72 22.27
CA ASP A 255 -23.62 0.07 22.68
C ASP A 255 -24.69 0.30 21.62
N VAL A 256 -25.27 -0.80 21.15
CA VAL A 256 -26.30 -0.85 20.12
C VAL A 256 -27.55 -1.52 20.69
N GLY A 257 -28.61 -0.74 20.93
CA GLY A 257 -29.85 -1.25 21.54
C GLY A 257 -29.61 -1.92 22.90
N GLY A 258 -28.65 -1.43 23.70
CA GLY A 258 -28.31 -1.99 25.01
C GLY A 258 -27.34 -3.18 25.00
N VAL A 259 -26.82 -3.58 23.84
CA VAL A 259 -25.78 -4.61 23.71
C VAL A 259 -24.48 -3.98 23.21
N THR A 260 -23.35 -4.30 23.85
CA THR A 260 -22.04 -3.84 23.39
C THR A 260 -21.62 -4.57 22.11
N VAL A 261 -21.33 -3.82 21.06
CA VAL A 261 -20.87 -4.29 19.75
C VAL A 261 -19.46 -3.75 19.49
N SER A 262 -18.57 -4.57 18.96
CA SER A 262 -17.22 -4.10 18.62
C SER A 262 -17.22 -3.23 17.36
N GLY A 263 -16.31 -2.25 17.28
CA GLY A 263 -16.14 -1.45 16.06
C GLY A 263 -15.75 -2.31 14.85
N GLN A 264 -15.00 -3.39 15.07
CA GLN A 264 -14.63 -4.35 14.03
C GLN A 264 -15.85 -5.12 13.50
N ASP A 265 -16.80 -5.48 14.37
CA ASP A 265 -18.04 -6.13 13.93
C ASP A 265 -18.88 -5.18 13.08
N LEU A 266 -19.01 -3.91 13.46
CA LEU A 266 -19.70 -2.90 12.64
C LEU A 266 -19.00 -2.68 11.30
N ARG A 267 -17.67 -2.62 11.31
CA ARG A 267 -16.86 -2.53 10.09
C ARG A 267 -17.18 -3.68 9.14
N THR A 268 -17.20 -4.91 9.63
CA THR A 268 -17.53 -6.09 8.80
C THR A 268 -18.99 -6.10 8.36
N LEU A 269 -19.93 -5.87 9.27
CA LEU A 269 -21.38 -5.93 8.99
C LEU A 269 -21.81 -4.89 7.93
N PHE A 270 -21.22 -3.69 7.97
CA PHE A 270 -21.58 -2.60 7.08
C PHE A 270 -20.52 -2.31 6.00
N SER A 271 -19.54 -3.21 5.84
CA SER A 271 -18.46 -3.08 4.86
C SER A 271 -17.72 -1.73 4.94
N LEU A 272 -17.51 -1.24 6.16
CA LEU A 272 -16.79 0.01 6.40
C LEU A 272 -15.31 -0.20 6.10
N ARG A 273 -14.64 0.87 5.68
CA ARG A 273 -13.22 0.83 5.32
C ARG A 273 -12.32 0.64 6.54
N SER A 274 -12.64 1.28 7.66
CA SER A 274 -11.86 1.21 8.91
C SER A 274 -12.80 1.16 10.12
N THR A 275 -12.21 1.05 11.31
CA THR A 275 -12.91 1.26 12.59
C THR A 275 -12.87 2.72 13.04
N SER A 276 -12.18 3.62 12.32
CA SER A 276 -12.27 5.06 12.58
C SER A 276 -13.51 5.61 11.90
N PHE A 277 -14.62 5.62 12.63
CA PHE A 277 -15.88 6.14 12.14
C PHE A 277 -16.72 6.83 13.21
N THR A 278 -17.59 7.71 12.78
CA THR A 278 -18.73 8.19 13.57
C THR A 278 -20.02 7.64 12.99
N VAL A 279 -21.01 7.40 13.83
CA VAL A 279 -22.34 6.95 13.41
C VAL A 279 -23.40 7.98 13.79
N THR A 280 -24.24 8.34 12.82
CA THR A 280 -25.46 9.12 13.05
C THR A 280 -26.66 8.28 12.63
N ALA A 281 -27.65 8.16 13.49
CA ALA A 281 -28.87 7.42 13.22
C ALA A 281 -30.09 8.33 13.40
N GLY A 282 -31.11 8.14 12.55
CA GLY A 282 -32.35 8.92 12.61
C GLY A 282 -33.39 8.44 11.61
N ALA A 283 -34.41 9.27 11.38
CA ALA A 283 -35.52 8.94 10.48
C ALA A 283 -35.10 8.72 9.02
N GLU A 284 -34.01 9.37 8.58
CA GLU A 284 -33.48 9.24 7.22
C GLU A 284 -32.59 8.01 7.02
N GLY A 285 -32.24 7.30 8.09
CA GLY A 285 -31.39 6.10 8.06
C GLY A 285 -30.26 6.13 9.08
N VAL A 286 -29.27 5.27 8.88
CA VAL A 286 -28.05 5.20 9.66
C VAL A 286 -26.86 5.47 8.74
N THR A 287 -26.08 6.49 9.08
CA THR A 287 -24.92 6.94 8.32
C THR A 287 -23.66 6.75 9.13
N PHE A 288 -22.72 6.00 8.57
CA PHE A 288 -21.35 5.87 9.06
C PHE A 288 -20.43 6.78 8.25
N SER A 289 -19.77 7.73 8.91
CA SER A 289 -18.71 8.55 8.31
C SER A 289 -17.37 7.96 8.74
N VAL A 290 -16.57 7.48 7.79
CA VAL A 290 -15.40 6.63 8.02
C VAL A 290 -14.16 7.32 7.48
N THR A 291 -13.06 7.30 8.25
CA THR A 291 -11.75 7.84 7.84
C THR A 291 -10.70 6.72 7.74
N GLY A 292 -9.84 6.80 6.73
CA GLY A 292 -8.78 5.82 6.50
C GLY A 292 -9.29 4.47 5.97
N TYR A 293 -8.37 3.52 5.81
CA TYR A 293 -8.69 2.21 5.24
C TYR A 293 -7.77 1.10 5.75
N GLY A 294 -8.37 0.07 6.36
CA GLY A 294 -7.67 -1.12 6.82
C GLY A 294 -7.83 -1.34 8.33
N HIS A 295 -6.99 -2.23 8.86
CA HIS A 295 -7.08 -2.65 10.27
C HIS A 295 -6.33 -1.72 11.24
N GLY A 296 -5.49 -0.81 10.74
CA GLY A 296 -4.87 0.23 11.58
C GLY A 296 -3.56 -0.16 12.29
N VAL A 297 -3.06 -1.40 12.14
CA VAL A 297 -1.91 -1.91 12.92
C VAL A 297 -0.66 -2.00 12.06
N GLY A 298 0.50 -1.59 12.58
CA GLY A 298 1.77 -1.67 11.85
C GLY A 298 1.93 -0.53 10.84
N MET A 299 2.42 -0.83 9.64
CA MET A 299 2.78 0.20 8.66
C MET A 299 1.58 0.68 7.84
N SER A 300 1.31 1.99 7.84
CA SER A 300 0.42 2.62 6.85
C SER A 300 1.15 2.78 5.52
N GLN A 301 0.55 2.33 4.43
CA GLN A 301 1.12 2.42 3.08
C GLN A 301 1.18 3.86 2.59
N TYR A 302 0.10 4.63 2.76
CA TYR A 302 0.10 6.05 2.39
C TYR A 302 0.97 6.87 3.33
N GLY A 303 1.01 6.53 4.62
CA GLY A 303 1.91 7.18 5.56
C GLY A 303 3.39 6.90 5.26
N ALA A 304 3.74 5.68 4.88
CA ALA A 304 5.07 5.35 4.37
C ALA A 304 5.44 6.17 3.13
N ASN A 305 4.48 6.39 2.21
CA ASN A 305 4.70 7.25 1.05
C ASN A 305 4.89 8.72 1.43
N ALA A 306 4.11 9.26 2.36
CA ALA A 306 4.28 10.62 2.86
C ALA A 306 5.65 10.80 3.55
N LEU A 307 6.06 9.86 4.40
CA LEU A 307 7.39 9.87 5.03
C LEU A 307 8.53 9.78 3.99
N ALA A 308 8.36 9.00 2.93
CA ALA A 308 9.32 8.94 1.83
C ALA A 308 9.40 10.27 1.06
N GLN A 309 8.27 10.95 0.86
CA GLN A 309 8.24 12.30 0.26
C GLN A 309 8.93 13.35 1.13
N GLU A 310 8.95 13.15 2.44
CA GLU A 310 9.73 13.94 3.40
C GLU A 310 11.23 13.57 3.43
N GLY A 311 11.64 12.58 2.63
CA GLY A 311 13.04 12.17 2.47
C GLY A 311 13.51 11.09 3.44
N LYS A 312 12.61 10.41 4.15
CA LYS A 312 12.98 9.26 4.98
C LYS A 312 13.38 8.06 4.13
N SER A 313 14.41 7.33 4.56
CA SER A 313 14.76 6.05 3.95
C SER A 313 13.77 4.94 4.35
N TYR A 314 13.77 3.83 3.61
CA TYR A 314 12.93 2.68 3.95
C TYR A 314 13.22 2.12 5.35
N GLU A 315 14.48 2.15 5.81
CA GLU A 315 14.82 1.72 7.18
C GLU A 315 14.23 2.64 8.23
N GLU A 316 14.23 3.96 7.99
CA GLU A 316 13.62 4.94 8.89
C GLU A 316 12.08 4.79 8.93
N ILE A 317 11.46 4.53 7.78
CA ILE A 317 10.01 4.27 7.67
C ILE A 317 9.63 3.00 8.46
N LEU A 318 10.36 1.90 8.27
CA LEU A 318 10.09 0.65 8.99
C LEU A 318 10.27 0.81 10.50
N LYS A 319 11.33 1.50 10.94
CA LYS A 319 11.56 1.77 12.37
C LYS A 319 10.55 2.75 12.96
N TRP A 320 9.94 3.59 12.13
CA TRP A 320 8.84 4.47 12.54
C TRP A 320 7.60 3.65 12.91
N TYR A 321 7.19 2.73 12.04
CA TYR A 321 5.96 1.96 12.22
C TYR A 321 6.11 0.71 13.10
N TYR A 322 7.30 0.13 13.14
CA TYR A 322 7.58 -1.08 13.92
C TYR A 322 8.54 -0.74 15.05
N THR A 323 8.00 -0.58 16.26
CA THR A 323 8.75 -0.04 17.38
C THR A 323 9.85 -0.99 17.85
N GLY A 324 11.08 -0.48 17.92
CA GLY A 324 12.23 -1.23 18.46
C GLY A 324 12.77 -2.32 17.54
N VAL A 325 12.38 -2.34 16.26
CA VAL A 325 12.93 -3.32 15.31
C VAL A 325 14.32 -2.94 14.80
N GLU A 326 15.07 -3.96 14.43
CA GLU A 326 16.26 -3.85 13.60
C GLU A 326 15.90 -4.12 12.14
N VAL A 327 16.42 -3.32 11.21
CA VAL A 327 16.24 -3.54 9.77
C VAL A 327 17.60 -3.94 9.23
N THR A 328 17.77 -5.22 8.91
CA THR A 328 19.08 -5.80 8.61
C THR A 328 18.94 -7.03 7.72
N GLN A 329 20.07 -7.51 7.19
CA GLN A 329 20.11 -8.77 6.46
C GLN A 329 19.70 -9.93 7.38
N TYR A 330 18.81 -10.78 6.88
CA TYR A 330 18.31 -11.96 7.57
C TYR A 330 18.47 -13.18 6.67
N THR A 331 19.11 -14.21 7.20
CA THR A 331 19.20 -15.53 6.56
C THR A 331 18.54 -16.52 7.49
N PRO A 332 17.37 -17.08 7.14
CA PRO A 332 16.74 -18.11 7.96
C PRO A 332 17.67 -19.31 8.08
N GLU A 333 17.82 -19.87 9.28
CA GLU A 333 18.55 -21.12 9.45
C GLU A 333 17.94 -22.19 8.52
N GLN A 334 18.79 -22.94 7.81
CA GLN A 334 18.33 -24.04 6.98
C GLN A 334 17.83 -25.15 7.91
N SER A 335 16.51 -25.33 8.00
CA SER A 335 15.86 -26.48 8.63
C SER A 335 16.01 -27.73 7.79
#